data_AF-A0A163IV74-F1
#
_entry.id   AF-A0A163IV74-F1
#
_cell.length_a   1.000
_cell.length_b   1.000
_cell.length_c   1.000
_cell.angle_alpha   90.00
_cell.angle_beta   90.00
_cell.angle_gamma   90.00
#
_symmetry.space_group_name_H-M   'P 1'
#
loop_
_entity.id
_entity.type
_entity.pdbx_description
1 polymer ?
#
loop_
_entity_poly.entity_id
_entity_poly.type
_entity_poly.pdbx_seq_one_letter_code
_entity_poly.pdbx_strand_id
1 'polypeptide(L)'
;MQALSFYFLVAAMALMETVSAQQSDNTNTYYGTPYTFDWPDFIIFKEEPERQSVYFTECVYVENAREVMYRYSAICQYYTDEECETPTSDPPVKHKPPSFENLKYEVKTKNNVYMKCMPDKK
;
A
#
# COMPACT_ATOMS: atom_id res chain seq x y z
N MET A 1 17.77 30.92 -42.89
CA MET A 1 17.62 29.71 -42.05
C MET A 1 18.34 29.91 -40.72
N GLN A 2 17.77 30.69 -39.80
CA GLN A 2 18.34 30.96 -38.47
C GLN A 2 17.30 30.89 -37.33
N ALA A 3 16.01 30.77 -37.66
CA ALA A 3 14.94 30.69 -36.66
C ALA A 3 14.79 29.29 -36.04
N LEU A 4 15.16 28.23 -36.77
CA LEU A 4 15.00 26.83 -36.30
C LEU A 4 15.94 26.47 -35.14
N SER A 5 17.13 27.06 -35.07
CA SER A 5 18.11 26.79 -34.01
C SER A 5 17.72 27.35 -32.65
N PHE A 6 16.95 28.44 -32.60
CA PHE A 6 16.50 29.03 -31.33
C PHE A 6 15.40 28.19 -30.65
N TYR A 7 14.50 27.57 -31.41
CA TYR A 7 13.45 26.72 -30.86
C TYR A 7 14.00 25.45 -30.18
N PHE A 8 15.08 24.86 -30.72
CA PHE A 8 15.72 23.69 -30.10
C PHE A 8 16.37 24.01 -28.74
N LEU A 9 16.90 25.22 -28.56
CA LEU A 9 17.56 25.61 -27.32
C LEU A 9 16.56 25.87 -26.18
N VAL A 10 15.39 26.45 -26.48
CA VAL A 10 14.33 26.68 -25.48
C VAL A 10 13.72 25.36 -25.02
N ALA A 11 13.55 24.39 -25.93
CA ALA A 11 13.04 23.06 -25.58
C ALA A 11 13.98 22.27 -24.64
N ALA A 12 15.29 22.44 -24.78
CA ALA A 12 16.28 21.78 -23.90
C ALA A 12 16.29 22.38 -22.47
N MET A 13 16.10 23.70 -22.33
CA MET A 13 16.02 24.35 -21.02
C MET A 13 14.72 24.00 -20.29
N ALA A 14 13.60 23.89 -21.00
CA ALA A 14 12.33 23.45 -20.42
C ALA A 14 12.34 22.00 -19.91
N LEU A 15 13.17 21.13 -20.49
CA LEU A 15 13.32 19.73 -20.04
C LEU A 15 14.24 19.60 -18.81
N MET A 16 15.17 20.53 -18.58
CA MET A 16 16.06 20.51 -17.41
C MET A 16 15.37 20.96 -16.12
N GLU A 17 14.31 21.77 -16.19
CA GLU A 17 13.62 22.27 -14.99
C GLU A 17 12.54 21.32 -14.45
N THR A 18 12.18 20.25 -15.18
CA THR A 18 11.09 19.34 -14.76
C THR A 18 11.54 18.03 -14.13
N VAL A 19 12.84 17.84 -13.85
CA VAL A 19 13.34 16.65 -13.12
C VAL A 19 13.62 16.98 -11.65
N SER A 20 12.65 17.58 -10.98
CA SER A 20 12.61 17.64 -9.52
C SER A 20 11.17 17.60 -9.03
N ALA A 21 10.41 16.60 -9.50
CA ALA A 21 9.31 16.11 -8.71
C ALA A 21 9.92 15.52 -7.44
N GLN A 22 9.90 16.32 -6.38
CA GLN A 22 10.39 16.01 -5.06
C GLN A 22 9.85 14.63 -4.64
N GLN A 23 10.75 13.65 -4.60
CA GLN A 23 10.55 12.44 -3.84
C GLN A 23 10.31 12.91 -2.40
N SER A 24 9.08 12.76 -1.93
CA SER A 24 8.70 13.01 -0.54
C SER A 24 9.40 11.96 0.31
N ASP A 25 10.66 12.24 0.65
CA ASP A 25 11.49 11.43 1.51
C ASP A 25 10.89 11.44 2.92
N ASN A 26 10.11 10.40 3.20
CA ASN A 26 9.67 9.98 4.53
C ASN A 26 10.80 9.24 5.28
N THR A 27 12.07 9.56 4.99
CA THR A 27 13.25 8.91 5.56
C THR A 27 13.54 9.43 6.97
N ASN A 28 12.95 8.78 7.96
CA ASN A 28 13.42 8.88 9.35
C ASN A 28 14.87 8.36 9.42
N THR A 29 15.82 9.25 9.65
CA THR A 29 17.24 8.89 9.82
C THR A 29 17.52 8.49 11.26
N TYR A 30 18.14 7.33 11.46
CA TYR A 30 18.69 6.90 12.75
C TYR A 30 20.18 6.58 12.52
N TYR A 31 21.08 7.32 13.17
CA TYR A 31 22.55 7.26 12.97
C TYR A 31 23.06 7.57 11.54
N GLY A 32 22.41 8.49 10.82
CA GLY A 32 22.95 9.02 9.55
C GLY A 32 22.89 8.05 8.37
N THR A 33 22.31 6.86 8.54
CA THR A 33 21.92 5.98 7.44
C THR A 33 20.43 6.19 7.14
N PRO A 34 20.05 6.43 5.88
CA PRO A 34 18.64 6.43 5.49
C PRO A 34 18.12 4.99 5.60
N TYR A 35 17.49 4.68 6.73
CA TYR A 35 16.68 3.48 6.86
C TYR A 35 15.27 3.80 6.36
N THR A 36 14.97 3.46 5.11
CA THR A 36 13.59 3.18 4.72
C THR A 36 13.22 1.85 5.36
N PHE A 37 12.87 1.87 6.64
CA PHE A 37 12.26 0.71 7.26
C PHE A 37 10.86 0.62 6.66
N ASP A 38 10.76 -0.07 5.52
CA ASP A 38 9.50 -0.37 4.84
C ASP A 38 8.80 -1.43 5.70
N TRP A 39 8.20 -0.95 6.78
CA TRP A 39 7.33 -1.76 7.62
C TRP A 39 6.05 -1.99 6.84
N PRO A 40 5.57 -3.23 6.74
CA PRO A 40 4.31 -3.51 6.06
C PRO A 40 3.16 -2.76 6.73
N ASP A 41 2.16 -2.39 5.92
CA ASP A 41 0.95 -1.73 6.41
C ASP A 41 0.13 -2.67 7.29
N PHE A 42 0.15 -3.97 6.96
CA PHE A 42 -0.46 -5.03 7.78
C PHE A 42 0.22 -6.39 7.57
N ILE A 43 0.04 -7.28 8.53
CA ILE A 43 0.55 -8.65 8.50
C ILE A 43 -0.62 -9.61 8.57
N ILE A 44 -0.68 -10.54 7.61
CA ILE A 44 -1.62 -11.64 7.60
C ILE A 44 -0.94 -12.87 8.20
N PHE A 45 -1.52 -13.41 9.27
CA PHE A 45 -1.13 -14.68 9.86
C PHE A 45 -2.03 -15.77 9.30
N LYS A 46 -1.42 -16.75 8.62
CA LYS A 46 -2.10 -17.93 8.09
C LYS A 46 -1.85 -19.11 9.04
N GLU A 47 -1.80 -20.34 8.51
CA GLU A 47 -1.39 -21.50 9.31
C GLU A 47 0.08 -21.40 9.71
N GLU A 48 0.41 -21.72 10.97
CA GLU A 48 1.79 -21.60 11.46
C GLU A 48 2.74 -22.48 10.63
N PRO A 49 3.93 -21.97 10.23
CA PRO A 49 4.54 -20.69 10.61
C PRO A 49 4.31 -19.54 9.59
N GLU A 50 3.38 -19.68 8.65
CA GLU A 50 3.24 -18.77 7.51
C GLU A 50 2.68 -17.39 7.91
N ARG A 51 3.45 -16.35 7.57
CA ARG A 51 3.08 -14.95 7.73
C ARG A 51 3.33 -14.24 6.41
N GLN A 52 2.41 -13.36 6.03
CA GLN A 52 2.52 -12.55 4.84
C GLN A 52 2.51 -11.07 5.23
N SER A 53 3.62 -10.39 4.94
CA SER A 53 3.71 -8.93 5.00
C SER A 53 2.99 -8.33 3.79
N VAL A 54 2.15 -7.33 4.00
CA VAL A 54 1.32 -6.74 2.94
C VAL A 54 1.33 -5.22 3.02
N TYR A 55 1.35 -4.58 1.85
CA TYR A 55 1.24 -3.13 1.68
C TYR A 55 -0.12 -2.74 1.07
N PHE A 56 -0.58 -1.52 1.29
CA PHE A 56 -1.88 -1.04 0.78
C PHE A 56 -2.05 -1.10 -0.75
N THR A 57 -0.96 -1.14 -1.50
CA THR A 57 -1.00 -1.24 -2.96
C THR A 57 -1.33 -2.65 -3.44
N GLU A 58 -1.18 -3.66 -2.59
CA GLU A 58 -1.23 -5.06 -2.98
C GLU A 58 -2.65 -5.64 -2.90
N CYS A 59 -2.99 -6.47 -3.87
CA CYS A 59 -4.15 -7.35 -3.84
C CYS A 59 -3.68 -8.70 -3.30
N VAL A 60 -4.26 -9.17 -2.19
CA VAL A 60 -3.77 -10.36 -1.49
C VAL A 60 -4.86 -11.40 -1.31
N TYR A 61 -4.50 -12.65 -1.56
CA TYR A 61 -5.38 -13.78 -1.31
C TYR A 61 -5.47 -14.05 0.19
N VAL A 62 -6.69 -14.07 0.74
CA VAL A 62 -6.94 -14.13 2.20
C VAL A 62 -7.62 -15.43 2.65
N GLU A 63 -7.51 -16.49 1.85
CA GLU A 63 -7.92 -17.82 2.28
C GLU A 63 -7.06 -18.28 3.47
N ASN A 64 -7.72 -18.89 4.47
CA ASN A 64 -7.07 -19.40 5.69
C ASN A 64 -6.33 -18.34 6.52
N ALA A 65 -6.61 -17.05 6.29
CA ALA A 65 -6.15 -15.98 7.17
C ALA A 65 -6.81 -16.16 8.55
N ARG A 66 -5.99 -16.41 9.57
CA ARG A 66 -6.46 -16.54 10.97
C ARG A 66 -6.56 -15.19 11.64
N GLU A 67 -5.54 -14.36 11.43
CA GLU A 67 -5.39 -13.07 12.08
C GLU A 67 -4.77 -12.06 11.12
N VAL A 68 -5.23 -10.81 11.19
CA VAL A 68 -4.59 -9.69 10.48
C VAL A 68 -4.28 -8.59 11.47
N MET A 69 -3.01 -8.19 11.51
CA MET A 69 -2.53 -7.09 12.34
C MET A 69 -2.30 -5.86 11.48
N TYR A 70 -3.09 -4.81 11.71
CA TYR A 70 -3.01 -3.55 10.96
C TYR A 70 -2.14 -2.53 11.69
N ARG A 71 -1.19 -1.90 11.00
CA ARG A 71 -0.39 -0.82 11.59
C ARG A 71 -1.15 0.50 11.67
N TYR A 72 -1.97 0.76 10.66
CA TYR A 72 -2.76 1.98 10.51
C TYR A 72 -4.25 1.64 10.37
N SER A 73 -5.10 2.66 10.49
CA SER A 73 -6.52 2.47 10.18
C SER A 73 -6.65 2.21 8.68
N ALA A 74 -7.42 1.18 8.31
CA ALA A 74 -7.54 0.71 6.95
C ALA A 74 -9.00 0.47 6.60
N ILE A 75 -9.36 0.70 5.33
CA ILE A 75 -10.62 0.26 4.74
C ILE A 75 -10.28 -0.81 3.73
N CYS A 76 -10.77 -2.03 3.94
CA CYS A 76 -10.50 -3.18 3.10
C CYS A 76 -11.75 -3.58 2.31
N GLN A 77 -11.58 -3.89 1.02
CA GLN A 77 -12.61 -4.42 0.14
C GLN A 77 -12.20 -5.82 -0.32
N TYR A 78 -13.18 -6.71 -0.47
CA TYR A 78 -12.97 -8.06 -1.00
C TYR A 78 -13.31 -8.12 -2.49
N TYR A 79 -12.61 -9.00 -3.20
CA TYR A 79 -12.65 -9.18 -4.65
C TYR A 79 -12.65 -10.66 -5.01
N THR A 80 -13.18 -10.98 -6.19
CA THR A 80 -13.20 -12.36 -6.72
C THR A 80 -12.00 -12.71 -7.59
N ASP A 81 -11.19 -11.73 -7.96
CA ASP A 81 -10.04 -11.85 -8.87
C ASP A 81 -8.74 -11.34 -8.22
N GLU A 82 -7.62 -11.81 -8.74
CA GLU A 82 -6.27 -11.56 -8.21
C GLU A 82 -5.73 -10.15 -8.46
N GLU A 83 -6.36 -9.40 -9.37
CA GLU A 83 -5.99 -8.02 -9.69
C GLU A 83 -6.81 -7.01 -8.87
N CYS A 84 -7.82 -7.49 -8.13
CA CYS A 84 -8.78 -6.71 -7.37
C CYS A 84 -9.57 -5.71 -8.25
N GLU A 85 -10.07 -6.17 -9.40
CA GLU A 85 -10.92 -5.39 -10.31
C GLU A 85 -12.42 -5.59 -10.04
N THR A 86 -12.82 -6.81 -9.67
CA THR A 86 -14.22 -7.22 -9.49
C THR A 86 -14.55 -7.33 -7.99
N PRO A 87 -15.15 -6.29 -7.38
CA PRO A 87 -15.50 -6.34 -5.97
C PRO A 87 -16.59 -7.36 -5.70
N THR A 88 -16.56 -7.99 -4.54
CA THR A 88 -17.69 -8.80 -4.05
C THR A 88 -18.87 -7.91 -3.67
N SER A 89 -20.03 -8.51 -3.39
CA SER A 89 -21.20 -7.80 -2.87
C SER A 89 -21.06 -7.38 -1.40
N ASP A 90 -19.99 -7.80 -0.72
CA ASP A 90 -19.74 -7.42 0.66
C ASP A 90 -19.25 -5.98 0.74
N PRO A 91 -19.77 -5.18 1.69
CA PRO A 91 -19.35 -3.80 1.85
C PRO A 91 -17.90 -3.71 2.35
N PRO A 92 -17.19 -2.60 2.09
CA PRO A 92 -15.86 -2.38 2.63
C PRO A 92 -15.85 -2.44 4.16
N VAL A 93 -14.86 -3.13 4.73
CA VAL A 93 -14.71 -3.30 6.17
C VAL A 93 -13.66 -2.32 6.69
N LYS A 94 -14.02 -1.59 7.74
CA LYS A 94 -13.11 -0.64 8.40
C LYS A 94 -12.37 -1.33 9.54
N HIS A 95 -11.06 -1.43 9.41
CA HIS A 95 -10.15 -1.93 10.43
C HIS A 95 -9.48 -0.75 11.14
N LYS A 96 -9.40 -0.81 12.46
CA LYS A 96 -8.62 0.14 13.25
C LYS A 96 -7.26 -0.49 13.57
N PRO A 97 -6.20 0.31 13.76
CA PRO A 97 -4.98 -0.23 14.33
C PRO A 97 -5.34 -0.82 15.69
N PRO A 98 -4.71 -1.92 16.09
CA PRO A 98 -4.94 -2.48 17.40
C PRO A 98 -4.64 -1.39 18.43
N SER A 99 -5.59 -1.12 19.32
CA SER A 99 -5.21 -0.56 20.62
C SER A 99 -4.32 -1.61 21.30
N PHE A 100 -3.42 -1.21 22.18
CA PHE A 100 -2.55 -2.12 22.94
C PHE A 100 -3.31 -3.28 23.63
N GLU A 101 -4.63 -3.20 23.73
CA GLU A 101 -5.52 -4.17 24.37
C GLU A 101 -6.14 -5.21 23.41
N ASN A 102 -6.13 -5.01 22.09
CA ASN A 102 -6.78 -5.91 21.13
C ASN A 102 -5.95 -6.04 19.85
N LEU A 103 -4.89 -6.84 19.90
CA LEU A 103 -3.97 -7.08 18.79
C LEU A 103 -4.54 -7.98 17.67
N LYS A 104 -5.74 -8.54 17.85
CA LYS A 104 -6.25 -9.62 17.00
C LYS A 104 -7.53 -9.22 16.30
N TYR A 105 -7.53 -9.25 14.97
CA TYR A 105 -8.75 -9.28 14.18
C TYR A 105 -8.90 -10.67 13.58
N GLU A 106 -9.90 -11.42 14.05
CA GLU A 106 -10.32 -12.65 13.39
C GLU A 106 -10.91 -12.30 12.03
N VAL A 107 -10.31 -12.85 10.98
CA VAL A 107 -10.82 -12.69 9.63
C VAL A 107 -11.91 -13.73 9.41
N LYS A 108 -13.16 -13.28 9.39
CA LYS A 108 -14.28 -14.11 8.89
C LYS A 108 -14.35 -14.00 7.37
N THR A 109 -13.31 -14.45 6.67
CA THR A 109 -13.36 -14.48 5.21
C THR A 109 -14.34 -15.55 4.75
N LYS A 110 -15.14 -15.21 3.76
CA LYS A 110 -15.81 -16.20 2.92
C LYS A 110 -14.72 -16.87 2.08
N ASN A 111 -14.82 -18.18 1.89
CA ASN A 111 -13.81 -18.96 1.17
C ASN A 111 -13.50 -18.33 -0.22
N ASN A 112 -12.22 -18.33 -0.60
CA ASN A 112 -11.69 -17.92 -1.91
C ASN A 112 -11.95 -16.47 -2.31
N VAL A 113 -11.45 -15.51 -1.52
CA VAL A 113 -11.51 -14.08 -1.88
C VAL A 113 -10.15 -13.43 -1.80
N TYR A 114 -9.97 -12.40 -2.63
CA TYR A 114 -8.84 -11.47 -2.56
C TYR A 114 -9.25 -10.24 -1.76
N MET A 115 -8.28 -9.56 -1.15
CA MET A 115 -8.49 -8.38 -0.33
C MET A 115 -7.51 -7.30 -0.76
N LYS A 116 -8.01 -6.06 -0.86
CA LYS A 116 -7.19 -4.86 -1.01
C LYS A 116 -7.61 -3.84 0.02
N CYS A 117 -6.63 -3.25 0.69
CA CYS A 117 -6.85 -2.29 1.75
C CYS A 117 -6.28 -0.92 1.37
N MET A 118 -6.95 0.14 1.77
CA MET A 118 -6.47 1.52 1.62
C MET A 118 -6.39 2.20 2.98
N PRO A 119 -5.47 3.19 3.16
CA PRO A 119 -5.40 3.95 4.38
C PRO A 119 -6.71 4.73 4.60
N ASP A 120 -7.26 4.65 5.81
CA ASP A 120 -8.40 5.46 6.26
C ASP A 120 -7.91 6.90 6.49
N LYS A 121 -7.88 7.70 5.42
CA LYS A 121 -7.52 9.12 5.47
C LYS A 121 -8.55 9.85 6.33
N LYS A 122 -8.12 10.30 7.51
CA LYS A 122 -8.87 11.26 8.34
C LYS A 122 -8.54 12.68 7.92
#